data_AF-A0A850BCX7-F1
#
_entry.id   AF-A0A850BCX7-F1
#
_cell.length_a   1.000
_cell.length_b   1.000
_cell.length_c   1.000
_cell.angle_alpha   90.00
_cell.angle_beta   90.00
_cell.angle_gamma   90.00
#
_symmetry.space_group_name_H-M   'P 1'
#
loop_
_entity.id
_entity.type
_entity.pdbx_description
1 polymer ?
#
loop_
_entity_poly.entity_id
_entity_poly.type
_entity_poly.pdbx_seq_one_letter_code
_entity_poly.pdbx_strand_id
1 'polypeptide(L)'
;MANEALVQAVKNIMRLGKEGRVDEAYQGYKSLFESPEFETFRPEDQRQALRLMIHAKGAPERLTDPMTEAHRAAIRPLENLVTSFREPADHELLGVCYARIGDTPSADAIFRAGLNLERERNPSSDLCGLLMKRISLL
;
A
#
# COMPACT_ATOMS: atom_id res chain seq x y z
N MET A 1 -4.82 -20.90 4.32
CA MET A 1 -5.69 -20.15 5.26
C MET A 1 -4.98 -18.86 5.60
N ALA A 2 -5.69 -17.74 5.76
CA ALA A 2 -5.07 -16.50 6.22
C ALA A 2 -4.56 -16.71 7.65
N ASN A 3 -3.38 -16.17 7.98
CA ASN A 3 -2.83 -16.29 9.33
C ASN A 3 -3.79 -15.64 10.34
N GLU A 4 -4.24 -16.41 11.34
CA GLU A 4 -5.23 -15.94 12.33
C GLU A 4 -4.74 -14.70 13.08
N ALA A 5 -3.43 -14.60 13.37
CA ALA A 5 -2.84 -13.44 14.01
C ALA A 5 -2.94 -12.19 13.13
N LEU A 6 -2.65 -12.32 11.83
CA LEU A 6 -2.81 -11.22 10.86
C LEU A 6 -4.26 -10.78 10.75
N VAL A 7 -5.20 -11.74 10.63
CA VAL A 7 -6.63 -11.44 10.55
C VAL A 7 -7.11 -10.70 11.80
N GLN A 8 -6.67 -11.13 12.98
CA GLN A 8 -7.04 -10.49 14.23
C GLN A 8 -6.43 -9.09 14.36
N ALA A 9 -5.17 -8.90 13.97
CA ALA A 9 -4.52 -7.59 13.94
C ALA A 9 -5.28 -6.61 13.02
N VAL A 10 -5.57 -7.03 11.79
CA VAL A 10 -6.32 -6.23 10.82
C VAL A 10 -7.74 -5.90 11.33
N LYS A 11 -8.45 -6.85 11.94
CA LYS A 11 -9.77 -6.59 12.54
C LYS A 11 -9.71 -5.53 13.63
N ASN A 12 -8.70 -5.58 14.49
CA ASN A 12 -8.50 -4.60 15.55
C ASN A 12 -8.25 -3.20 14.96
N ILE A 13 -7.39 -3.11 13.94
CA ILE A 13 -7.09 -1.86 13.24
C ILE A 13 -8.35 -1.28 12.57
N MET A 14 -9.10 -2.11 11.85
CA MET A 14 -10.33 -1.69 11.18
C MET A 14 -11.41 -1.23 12.17
N ARG A 15 -11.46 -1.82 13.37
CA ARG A 15 -12.36 -1.37 14.44
C ARG A 15 -12.01 0.04 14.90
N LEU A 16 -10.72 0.33 15.13
CA LEU A 16 -10.26 1.68 15.49
C LEU A 16 -10.66 2.72 14.44
N GLY A 17 -10.49 2.39 13.15
CA GLY A 17 -10.92 3.26 12.06
C GLY A 17 -12.42 3.53 12.06
N LYS A 18 -13.25 2.51 12.32
CA LYS A 18 -14.72 2.67 12.45
C LYS A 18 -15.14 3.52 13.64
N GLU A 19 -14.36 3.50 14.72
CA GLU A 19 -14.57 4.33 15.92
C GLU A 19 -14.09 5.78 15.72
N GLY A 20 -13.59 6.14 14.53
CA GLY A 20 -13.03 7.46 14.25
C GLY A 20 -11.63 7.68 14.81
N ARG A 21 -11.02 6.64 15.40
CA ARG A 21 -9.66 6.65 15.97
C ARG A 21 -8.62 6.40 14.87
N VAL A 22 -8.62 7.29 13.87
CA VAL A 22 -7.87 7.11 12.61
C VAL A 22 -6.37 7.02 12.88
N ASP A 23 -5.79 7.95 13.66
CA ASP A 23 -4.35 7.93 13.94
C ASP A 23 -3.90 6.62 14.63
N GLU A 24 -4.71 6.09 15.55
CA GLU A 24 -4.43 4.82 16.20
C GLU A 24 -4.54 3.62 15.25
N ALA A 25 -5.48 3.67 14.30
CA ALA A 25 -5.55 2.67 13.25
C ALA A 25 -4.28 2.68 12.38
N TYR A 26 -3.78 3.86 12.03
CA TYR A 26 -2.54 3.99 11.27
C TYR A 26 -1.29 3.57 12.08
N GLN A 27 -1.23 3.87 13.38
CA GLN A 27 -0.19 3.31 14.25
C GLN A 27 -0.23 1.77 14.32
N GLY A 28 -1.44 1.20 14.28
CA GLY A 28 -1.62 -0.24 14.18
C GLY A 28 -1.10 -0.81 12.86
N TYR A 29 -1.36 -0.15 11.73
CA TYR A 29 -0.79 -0.53 10.44
C TYR A 29 0.74 -0.42 10.43
N LYS A 30 1.30 0.67 10.96
CA LYS A 30 2.75 0.84 11.12
C LYS A 30 3.37 -0.33 11.87
N SER A 31 2.85 -0.61 13.06
CA SER A 31 3.33 -1.73 13.91
C SER A 31 3.20 -3.08 13.20
N LEU A 32 2.13 -3.28 12.42
CA LEU A 32 1.92 -4.50 11.65
C LEU A 32 2.95 -4.65 10.52
N PHE A 33 3.25 -3.58 9.78
CA PHE A 33 4.17 -3.64 8.63
C PHE A 33 5.65 -3.66 9.03
N GLU A 34 5.99 -3.10 10.20
CA GLU A 34 7.34 -3.18 10.78
C GLU A 34 7.60 -4.52 11.49
N SER A 35 6.57 -5.33 11.71
CA SER A 35 6.69 -6.62 12.38
C SER A 35 7.50 -7.59 11.49
N PRO A 36 8.53 -8.27 12.03
CA PRO A 36 9.30 -9.26 11.27
C PRO A 36 8.44 -10.41 10.75
N GLU A 37 7.36 -10.74 11.46
CA GLU A 37 6.41 -11.78 11.07
C GLU A 37 5.63 -11.41 9.81
N PHE A 38 5.46 -10.12 9.51
CA PHE A 38 4.68 -9.67 8.37
C PHE A 38 5.24 -10.19 7.04
N GLU A 39 6.58 -10.15 6.89
CA GLU A 39 7.27 -10.66 5.70
C GLU A 39 7.16 -12.18 5.55
N THR A 40 6.86 -12.91 6.63
CA THR A 40 6.67 -14.37 6.62
C THR A 40 5.27 -14.80 6.17
N PHE A 41 4.31 -13.88 6.13
CA PHE A 41 2.97 -14.18 5.64
C PHE A 41 2.97 -14.43 4.13
N ARG A 42 1.91 -15.10 3.63
CA ARG A 42 1.77 -15.32 2.20
C ARG A 42 1.69 -13.96 1.48
N PRO A 43 2.28 -13.81 0.29
CA PRO A 43 2.25 -12.56 -0.47
C PRO A 43 0.83 -11.99 -0.63
N GLU A 44 -0.17 -12.84 -0.87
CA GLU A 44 -1.57 -12.42 -1.02
C GLU A 44 -2.15 -11.83 0.27
N ASP A 45 -1.78 -12.39 1.42
CA ASP A 45 -2.21 -11.88 2.73
C ASP A 45 -1.53 -10.53 3.04
N GLN A 46 -0.23 -10.40 2.69
CA GLN A 46 0.51 -9.13 2.80
C GLN A 46 -0.14 -8.04 1.94
N ARG A 47 -0.37 -8.34 0.65
CA ARG A 47 -1.04 -7.43 -0.30
C ARG A 47 -2.40 -6.98 0.22
N GLN A 48 -3.21 -7.90 0.72
CA GLN A 48 -4.53 -7.57 1.24
C GLN A 48 -4.43 -6.60 2.43
N ALA A 49 -3.51 -6.82 3.36
CA ALA A 49 -3.30 -5.93 4.50
C ALA A 49 -2.81 -4.54 4.07
N LEU A 50 -1.84 -4.47 3.16
CA LEU A 50 -1.31 -3.21 2.60
C LEU A 50 -2.41 -2.41 1.88
N ARG A 51 -3.22 -3.08 1.05
CA ARG A 51 -4.35 -2.45 0.35
C ARG A 51 -5.38 -1.83 1.28
N LEU A 52 -5.65 -2.46 2.43
CA LEU A 52 -6.63 -1.94 3.39
C LEU A 52 -6.22 -0.58 3.96
N MET A 53 -4.93 -0.32 4.12
CA MET A 53 -4.44 1.00 4.50
C MET A 53 -4.39 1.95 3.30
N ILE A 54 -3.74 1.54 2.21
CA ILE A 54 -3.39 2.42 1.08
C ILE A 54 -4.64 2.89 0.30
N HIS A 55 -5.64 2.02 0.18
CA HIS A 55 -6.91 2.32 -0.50
C HIS A 55 -8.04 2.61 0.51
N ALA A 56 -7.71 2.98 1.75
CA ALA A 56 -8.71 3.34 2.76
C ALA A 56 -9.60 4.49 2.27
N LYS A 57 -10.92 4.25 2.24
CA LYS A 57 -11.90 5.28 1.87
C LYS A 57 -11.96 6.36 2.94
N GLY A 58 -12.01 7.62 2.50
CA GLY A 58 -12.13 8.76 3.42
C GLY A 58 -10.86 9.10 4.18
N ALA A 59 -9.70 8.57 3.76
CA ALA A 59 -8.42 9.06 4.26
C ALA A 59 -8.28 10.56 3.96
N PRO A 60 -7.85 11.39 4.93
CA PRO A 60 -7.67 12.82 4.71
C PRO A 60 -6.62 13.09 3.63
N GLU A 61 -6.81 14.17 2.88
CA GLU A 61 -5.86 14.58 1.83
C GLU A 61 -4.49 14.90 2.42
N ARG A 62 -4.46 15.66 3.52
CA ARG A 62 -3.25 15.91 4.31
C ARG A 62 -3.06 14.80 5.34
N LEU A 63 -1.90 14.15 5.30
CA LEU A 63 -1.52 13.15 6.30
C LEU A 63 -1.19 13.81 7.64
N THR A 64 -1.58 13.14 8.71
CA THR A 64 -0.98 13.33 10.04
C THR A 64 0.35 12.57 10.10
N ASP A 65 1.16 12.85 11.11
CA ASP A 65 2.45 12.15 11.30
C ASP A 65 2.26 10.62 11.44
N PRO A 66 1.31 10.11 12.25
CA PRO A 66 1.03 8.67 12.32
C PRO A 66 0.73 8.02 10.97
N MET A 67 -0.03 8.70 10.11
CA MET A 67 -0.35 8.18 8.79
C MET A 67 0.85 8.18 7.87
N THR A 68 1.69 9.22 7.95
CA THR A 68 2.94 9.31 7.18
C THR A 68 3.88 8.17 7.53
N GLU A 69 4.07 7.92 8.83
CA GLU A 69 4.91 6.83 9.32
C GLU A 69 4.40 5.45 8.91
N ALA A 70 3.08 5.24 8.91
CA ALA A 70 2.50 3.98 8.43
C ALA A 70 2.72 3.76 6.91
N HIS A 71 2.65 4.81 6.09
CA HIS A 71 2.99 4.71 4.66
C HIS A 71 4.48 4.43 4.47
N ARG A 72 5.36 5.03 5.28
CA ARG A 72 6.80 4.70 5.29
C ARG A 72 7.05 3.23 5.65
N ALA A 73 6.40 2.73 6.70
CA ALA A 73 6.51 1.34 7.13
C ALA A 73 6.06 0.35 6.04
N ALA A 74 5.08 0.71 5.22
CA ALA A 74 4.61 -0.12 4.11
C ALA A 74 5.58 -0.21 2.92
N ILE A 75 6.55 0.72 2.78
CA ILE A 75 7.47 0.77 1.62
C ILE A 75 8.30 -0.51 1.54
N ARG A 76 8.95 -0.91 2.64
CA ARG A 76 9.88 -2.05 2.63
C ARG A 76 9.19 -3.38 2.24
N PRO A 77 8.04 -3.75 2.82
CA PRO A 77 7.29 -4.92 2.36
C PRO A 77 6.87 -4.84 0.89
N LEU A 78 6.47 -3.66 0.40
CA LEU A 78 6.08 -3.46 -0.98
C LEU A 78 7.25 -3.55 -1.96
N GLU A 79 8.43 -3.03 -1.61
CA GLU A 79 9.65 -3.22 -2.40
C GLU A 79 10.02 -4.70 -2.54
N ASN A 80 9.87 -5.47 -1.47
CA ASN A 80 10.10 -6.92 -1.50
C ASN A 80 9.11 -7.62 -2.44
N LEU A 81 7.83 -7.25 -2.40
CA LEU A 81 6.80 -7.79 -3.30
C LEU A 81 7.06 -7.42 -4.76
N VAL A 82 7.35 -6.14 -5.05
CA VAL A 82 7.69 -5.64 -6.39
C VAL A 82 8.90 -6.38 -6.96
N THR A 83 9.96 -6.55 -6.15
CA THR A 83 11.19 -7.24 -6.57
C THR A 83 10.93 -8.72 -6.84
N SER A 84 10.13 -9.38 -6.00
CA SER A 84 9.92 -10.83 -6.06
C SER A 84 8.93 -11.26 -7.15
N PHE A 85 7.85 -10.50 -7.35
CA PHE A 85 6.73 -10.91 -8.19
C PHE A 85 6.56 -10.06 -9.45
N ARG A 86 7.09 -8.84 -9.47
CA ARG A 86 6.98 -7.89 -10.59
C ARG A 86 5.52 -7.66 -11.05
N GLU A 87 4.57 -7.70 -10.12
CA GLU A 87 3.16 -7.45 -10.43
C GLU A 87 2.91 -5.93 -10.55
N PRO A 88 2.20 -5.47 -11.60
CA PRO A 88 1.87 -4.05 -11.75
C PRO A 88 1.04 -3.48 -10.61
N ALA A 89 0.20 -4.30 -9.97
CA ALA A 89 -0.59 -3.91 -8.81
C ALA A 89 0.30 -3.60 -7.58
N ASP A 90 1.41 -4.31 -7.41
CA ASP A 90 2.35 -4.05 -6.30
C ASP A 90 3.09 -2.72 -6.53
N HIS A 91 3.41 -2.39 -7.79
CA HIS A 91 3.97 -1.08 -8.15
C HIS A 91 2.98 0.04 -7.89
N GLU A 92 1.69 -0.17 -8.18
CA GLU A 92 0.66 0.82 -7.85
C GLU A 92 0.67 1.15 -6.36
N LEU A 93 0.64 0.13 -5.50
CA LEU A 93 0.65 0.31 -4.05
C LEU A 93 1.92 1.02 -3.56
N LEU A 94 3.08 0.60 -4.05
CA LEU A 94 4.37 1.21 -3.70
C LEU A 94 4.44 2.68 -4.10
N GLY A 95 4.01 3.01 -5.32
CA GLY A 95 3.97 4.38 -5.80
C GLY A 95 3.01 5.26 -4.99
N VAL A 96 1.88 4.71 -4.51
CA VAL A 96 1.00 5.45 -3.59
C VAL A 96 1.73 5.79 -2.31
N CYS A 97 2.45 4.84 -1.70
CA CYS A 97 3.21 5.12 -0.48
C CYS A 97 4.20 6.28 -0.67
N TYR A 98 5.00 6.25 -1.74
CA TYR A 98 5.94 7.33 -2.06
C TYR A 98 5.23 8.67 -2.27
N ALA A 99 4.15 8.71 -3.05
CA ALA A 99 3.38 9.93 -3.29
C ALA A 99 2.80 10.50 -1.99
N ARG A 100 2.30 9.63 -1.12
CA ARG A 100 1.67 10.02 0.15
C ARG A 100 2.67 10.59 1.15
N ILE A 101 3.93 10.14 1.12
CA ILE A 101 4.99 10.71 1.96
C ILE A 101 5.71 11.92 1.31
N GLY A 102 5.27 12.34 0.12
CA GLY A 102 5.81 13.50 -0.60
C GLY A 102 7.04 13.21 -1.46
N ASP A 103 7.42 11.94 -1.66
CA ASP A 103 8.49 11.54 -2.58
C ASP A 103 7.93 11.34 -4.00
N THR A 104 7.58 12.45 -4.64
CA THR A 104 7.03 12.49 -6.00
C THR A 104 7.96 11.85 -7.04
N PRO A 105 9.30 12.07 -7.03
CA PRO A 105 10.21 11.43 -7.97
C PRO A 105 10.17 9.90 -7.90
N SER A 106 10.22 9.33 -6.70
CA SER A 106 10.12 7.88 -6.52
C SER A 106 8.75 7.35 -6.94
N ALA A 107 7.67 8.10 -6.62
CA ALA A 107 6.32 7.73 -7.04
C ALA A 107 6.17 7.67 -8.57
N ASP A 108 6.65 8.67 -9.31
CA ASP A 108 6.57 8.72 -10.78
C ASP A 108 7.33 7.54 -11.40
N ALA A 109 8.56 7.29 -10.94
CA ALA A 109 9.38 6.18 -11.42
C ALA A 109 8.69 4.82 -11.21
N ILE A 110 8.13 4.58 -10.02
CA ILE A 110 7.47 3.32 -9.69
C ILE A 110 6.16 3.16 -10.48
N PHE A 111 5.33 4.21 -10.61
CA PHE A 111 4.10 4.11 -11.40
C PHE A 111 4.39 3.85 -12.88
N ARG A 112 5.42 4.47 -13.46
CA ARG A 112 5.82 4.21 -14.85
C ARG A 112 6.33 2.79 -15.04
N ALA A 113 7.09 2.26 -14.10
CA ALA A 113 7.53 0.86 -14.14
C ALA A 113 6.33 -0.10 -14.13
N GLY A 114 5.37 0.12 -13.23
CA GLY A 114 4.12 -0.65 -13.21
C GLY A 114 3.30 -0.51 -14.50
N LEU A 115 3.22 0.70 -15.07
CA LEU A 115 2.46 0.95 -16.30
C LEU A 115 3.07 0.24 -17.51
N ASN A 116 4.40 0.21 -17.60
CA ASN A 116 5.08 -0.51 -18.68
C ASN A 116 4.80 -2.00 -18.61
N LEU A 117 4.91 -2.60 -17.42
CA LEU A 117 4.59 -4.02 -17.20
C LEU A 117 3.13 -4.35 -17.53
N GLU A 118 2.20 -3.51 -17.07
CA GLU A 118 0.78 -3.73 -17.35
C GLU A 118 0.45 -3.56 -18.83
N ARG A 119 1.08 -2.61 -19.53
CA ARG A 119 0.89 -2.44 -20.98
C ARG A 119 1.42 -3.61 -21.79
N GLU A 120 2.55 -4.18 -21.39
CA GLU A 120 3.08 -5.40 -22.02
C GLU A 120 2.11 -6.58 -21.87
N ARG A 121 1.43 -6.67 -20.72
CA ARG A 121 0.47 -7.73 -20.42
C ARG A 121 -0.90 -7.50 -21.05
N ASN A 122 -1.49 -6.32 -20.85
CA ASN A 122 -2.80 -5.91 -21.33
C ASN A 122 -2.89 -4.37 -21.43
N PRO A 123 -2.65 -3.80 -22.62
CA PRO A 123 -2.69 -2.34 -22.84
C PRO A 123 -4.04 -1.67 -22.52
N SER A 124 -5.13 -2.43 -22.54
CA SER A 124 -6.49 -1.93 -22.38
C SER A 124 -7.05 -2.17 -20.96
N SER A 125 -6.21 -2.53 -19.99
CA SER A 125 -6.68 -2.80 -18.63
C SER A 125 -7.03 -1.53 -17.86
N ASP A 126 -7.95 -1.66 -16.90
CA ASP A 126 -8.31 -0.57 -15.99
C ASP A 126 -7.10 -0.09 -15.16
N LEU A 127 -6.15 -1.00 -14.87
CA LEU A 127 -4.93 -0.67 -14.13
C LEU A 127 -4.01 0.26 -14.92
N CYS A 128 -3.91 0.11 -16.25
CA CYS A 128 -3.23 1.09 -17.09
C CYS A 128 -3.85 2.49 -16.92
N GLY A 129 -5.18 2.58 -16.98
CA GLY A 129 -5.92 3.82 -16.77
C GLY A 129 -5.66 4.44 -15.39
N LEU A 130 -5.69 3.62 -14.34
CA LEU A 130 -5.41 4.03 -12.97
C LEU A 130 -3.98 4.57 -12.81
N LEU A 131 -2.98 3.87 -13.33
CA LEU A 131 -1.57 4.27 -13.25
C LEU A 131 -1.31 5.57 -14.02
N MET A 132 -1.86 5.72 -15.22
CA MET A 132 -1.77 6.97 -15.98
C MET A 132 -2.39 8.14 -15.21
N LYS A 133 -3.56 7.93 -14.60
CA LYS A 133 -4.21 8.95 -13.77
C LYS A 133 -3.33 9.34 -12.58
N ARG A 134 -2.73 8.37 -11.88
CA ARG A 134 -1.82 8.65 -10.76
C ARG A 134 -0.62 9.48 -11.19
N ILE A 135 0.04 9.11 -12.29
CA ILE A 135 1.17 9.86 -12.86
C ILE A 135 0.76 11.30 -13.18
N SER A 136 -0.45 11.52 -13.72
CA SER A 136 -0.91 12.88 -14.05
C SER A 136 -1.24 13.77 -12.85
N LEU A 137 -1.40 13.18 -11.66
CA LEU A 137 -1.78 13.88 -10.42
C LEU A 137 -0.58 14.10 -9.48
N LEU A 138 0.61 13.60 -9.83
CA LEU A 138 1.86 13.85 -9.13
C LEU A 138 2.34 15.30 -9.37
#